data_AF-A0A7S4Q365-F1
#
_entry.id   AF-A0A7S4Q365-F1
#
_cell.length_a   1.000
_cell.length_b   1.000
_cell.length_c   1.000
_cell.angle_alpha   90.00
_cell.angle_beta   90.00
_cell.angle_gamma   90.00
#
_symmetry.space_group_name_H-M   'P 1'
#
loop_
_entity.id
_entity.type
_entity.pdbx_description
1 polymer ?
#
loop_
_entity_poly.entity_id
_entity_poly.type
_entity_poly.pdbx_seq_one_letter_code
_entity_poly.pdbx_strand_id
1 'polypeptide(L)'
;AATAHSDPEMMLERRDDPEALKEKVARLAQKVRASRHFVAFTGAGVSTSAGIPDFRGPQGKWTREAQGLKPLQGVSAVSALPTATHMSLVELQRRGILKYVVSQNCDGLHRRSGLPAAALSELHGNGNLEICEDCGERYFRDFKCDRRAKVRDHFTGRLCHCGGRLLNSTIDFGQDLEPEPLRLAQEHSMRADLHLALGSSLTVSPANGCPAATARRVPGSLVICNLQQTPLTELAAFQIYAETDTVMELLMGHLGVPIPPFRLVRRILVGLDASGGGGGAAREVFVRAVDPHDPSLEIGIVRAVDWDGSGAPRDAREDAQAVVAARHGAHRRGAEGLDLAALKPTLHFVGNYREPAFRLPAASLLESPALDYCLSFDPYALRWTCDSQTPLASAPAASQGPRDGSYGASHREYCAAGVLKAGKAGTRLEAEALVARRAREGREQALRDLGLRRRGARAPAPAAALQSALSAGRTTVDELAARSATAVREARSPDEWAAARAEAKVAARAAASRVAASARSAAAARRAAAKPWDSTRVHRVQSTRDVEATDRETKK
;
A
#
# COMPACT_ATOMS: atom_id res chain seq x y z
N ALA A 1 -15.83 7.24 15.84
CA ALA A 1 -14.62 6.49 15.47
C ALA A 1 -13.48 7.41 15.03
N ALA A 2 -13.70 8.43 14.18
CA ALA A 2 -12.69 9.41 13.76
C ALA A 2 -12.57 10.64 14.69
N THR A 3 -12.61 10.44 16.00
CA THR A 3 -12.58 11.52 16.99
C THR A 3 -11.65 11.14 18.13
N ALA A 4 -11.08 12.14 18.80
CA ALA A 4 -10.48 11.98 20.11
C ALA A 4 -11.52 11.38 21.08
N HIS A 5 -11.08 10.76 22.19
CA HIS A 5 -12.05 10.49 23.25
C HIS A 5 -12.55 11.83 23.77
N SER A 6 -13.87 11.96 23.87
CA SER A 6 -14.52 13.13 24.47
C SER A 6 -14.47 13.08 26.00
N ASP A 7 -14.23 11.89 26.56
CA ASP A 7 -14.15 11.65 27.99
C ASP A 7 -12.69 11.84 28.50
N PRO A 8 -12.44 12.84 29.37
CA PRO A 8 -11.11 13.08 29.94
C PRO A 8 -10.54 11.90 30.73
N GLU A 9 -11.37 11.10 31.41
CA GLU A 9 -10.92 9.93 32.17
C GLU A 9 -10.33 8.86 31.25
N MET A 10 -10.96 8.65 30.09
CA MET A 10 -10.51 7.71 29.06
C MET A 10 -9.24 8.18 28.34
N MET A 11 -8.93 9.48 28.40
CA MET A 11 -7.71 10.04 27.81
C MET A 11 -6.50 9.99 28.74
N LEU A 12 -6.73 9.84 30.06
CA LEU A 12 -5.67 9.86 31.06
C LEU A 12 -4.75 8.66 30.90
N GLU A 13 -3.46 8.94 30.68
CA GLU A 13 -2.44 7.91 30.78
C GLU A 13 -2.17 7.57 32.24
N ARG A 14 -2.14 6.27 32.53
CA ARG A 14 -1.79 5.69 33.82
C ARG A 14 -0.52 4.86 33.63
N ARG A 15 0.23 4.70 34.72
CA ARG A 15 1.40 3.80 34.78
C ARG A 15 1.34 3.02 36.08
N ASP A 16 1.41 1.70 35.99
CA ASP A 16 1.57 0.84 37.16
C ASP A 16 2.94 1.13 37.80
N ASP A 17 3.01 1.10 39.13
CA ASP A 17 4.30 1.17 39.80
C ASP A 17 5.14 -0.09 39.47
N PRO A 18 6.47 -0.04 39.63
CA PRO A 18 7.34 -1.13 39.17
C PRO A 18 7.04 -2.51 39.78
N GLU A 19 6.59 -2.58 41.05
CA GLU A 19 6.30 -3.86 41.69
C GLU A 19 4.96 -4.44 41.21
N ALA A 20 3.92 -3.59 41.13
CA ALA A 20 2.65 -3.99 40.54
C ALA A 20 2.80 -4.42 39.07
N LEU A 21 3.63 -3.73 38.29
CA LEU A 21 3.94 -4.10 36.91
C LEU A 21 4.57 -5.50 36.83
N LYS A 22 5.62 -5.76 37.62
CA LYS A 22 6.27 -7.08 37.66
C LYS A 22 5.29 -8.19 38.05
N GLU A 23 4.46 -7.97 39.07
CA GLU A 23 3.45 -8.94 39.50
C GLU A 23 2.44 -9.25 38.38
N LYS A 24 1.88 -8.21 37.74
CA LYS A 24 0.93 -8.39 36.64
C LYS A 24 1.55 -9.10 35.44
N VAL A 25 2.81 -8.79 35.09
CA VAL A 25 3.50 -9.48 33.98
C VAL A 25 3.81 -10.93 34.34
N ALA A 26 4.18 -11.24 35.59
CA ALA A 26 4.35 -12.61 36.05
C ALA A 26 3.03 -13.41 35.94
N ARG A 27 1.90 -12.80 36.33
CA ARG A 27 0.56 -13.37 36.15
C ARG A 27 0.20 -13.56 34.67
N LEU A 28 0.56 -12.62 33.80
CA LEU A 28 0.40 -12.75 32.36
C LEU A 28 1.22 -13.93 31.82
N ALA A 29 2.47 -14.09 32.25
CA ALA A 29 3.32 -15.21 31.84
C ALA A 29 2.72 -16.56 32.25
N GLN A 30 2.10 -16.67 33.43
CA GLN A 30 1.37 -17.87 33.84
C GLN A 30 0.19 -18.17 32.90
N LYS A 31 -0.60 -17.14 32.55
CA LYS A 31 -1.71 -17.29 31.59
C LYS A 31 -1.22 -17.73 30.20
N VAL A 32 -0.14 -17.13 29.71
CA VAL A 32 0.45 -17.50 28.40
C VAL A 32 0.92 -18.95 28.42
N ARG A 33 1.56 -19.42 29.50
CA ARG A 33 1.96 -20.83 29.64
C ARG A 33 0.79 -21.81 29.67
N ALA A 34 -0.32 -21.42 30.30
CA ALA A 34 -1.50 -22.26 30.43
C ALA A 34 -2.38 -22.28 29.16
N SER A 35 -2.26 -21.25 28.32
CA SER A 35 -3.07 -21.09 27.11
C SER A 35 -2.69 -22.10 26.02
N ARG A 36 -3.71 -22.74 25.44
CA ARG A 36 -3.56 -23.63 24.27
C ARG A 36 -3.71 -22.86 22.96
N HIS A 37 -4.48 -21.77 22.98
CA HIS A 37 -4.72 -20.94 21.80
C HIS A 37 -4.62 -19.46 22.16
N PHE A 38 -3.38 -19.01 22.32
CA PHE A 38 -3.06 -17.61 22.61
C PHE A 38 -3.18 -16.74 21.36
N VAL A 39 -3.94 -15.65 21.44
CA VAL A 39 -4.09 -14.62 20.39
C VAL A 39 -3.65 -13.26 20.93
N ALA A 40 -2.87 -12.54 20.12
CA ALA A 40 -2.53 -11.14 20.39
C ALA A 40 -3.44 -10.22 19.56
N PHE A 41 -3.89 -9.13 20.17
CA PHE A 41 -4.64 -8.06 19.49
C PHE A 41 -3.83 -6.77 19.56
N THR A 42 -3.42 -6.18 18.44
CA THR A 42 -2.51 -5.02 18.45
C THR A 42 -3.13 -3.78 17.84
N GLY A 43 -2.91 -2.62 18.46
CA GLY A 43 -3.20 -1.30 17.92
C GLY A 43 -1.96 -0.43 17.75
N ALA A 44 -2.16 0.86 17.44
CA ALA A 44 -1.08 1.77 17.07
C ALA A 44 -0.02 1.97 18.16
N GLY A 45 -0.36 1.72 19.42
CA GLY A 45 0.55 1.81 20.56
C GLY A 45 1.70 0.80 20.56
N VAL A 46 1.67 -0.24 19.71
CA VAL A 46 2.84 -1.13 19.53
C VAL A 46 3.90 -0.55 18.59
N SER A 47 3.57 0.53 17.87
CA SER A 47 4.43 1.17 16.86
C SER A 47 4.95 2.54 17.29
N THR A 48 4.55 3.05 18.46
CA THR A 48 4.93 4.39 18.95
C THR A 48 6.43 4.50 19.26
N SER A 49 7.05 3.46 19.83
CA SER A 49 8.49 3.41 20.08
C SER A 49 9.32 3.31 18.78
N ALA A 50 8.71 2.89 17.66
CA ALA A 50 9.32 2.99 16.32
C ALA A 50 9.21 4.40 15.71
N GLY A 51 8.65 5.36 16.44
CA GLY A 51 8.45 6.74 15.98
C GLY A 51 7.23 6.94 15.10
N ILE A 52 6.29 5.99 15.05
CA ILE A 52 5.01 6.11 14.35
C ILE A 52 3.95 6.60 15.36
N PRO A 53 3.41 7.83 15.23
CA PRO A 53 2.41 8.35 16.15
C PRO A 53 1.14 7.51 16.19
N ASP A 54 0.53 7.43 17.37
CA ASP A 54 -0.78 6.80 17.52
C ASP A 54 -1.93 7.71 17.04
N PHE A 55 -3.15 7.25 17.25
CA PHE A 55 -4.36 7.95 16.87
C PHE A 55 -5.03 8.74 18.00
N ARG A 56 -4.99 8.25 19.25
CA ARG A 56 -5.84 8.73 20.36
C ARG A 56 -5.12 8.93 21.69
N GLY A 57 -3.81 8.70 21.74
CA GLY A 57 -3.00 9.10 22.89
C GLY A 57 -2.98 10.62 23.05
N PRO A 58 -2.31 11.15 24.07
CA PRO A 58 -2.24 12.59 24.34
C PRO A 58 -1.75 13.41 23.15
N GLN A 59 -0.87 12.83 22.33
CA GLN A 59 -0.34 13.42 21.09
C GLN A 59 -0.81 12.71 19.82
N GLY A 60 -1.83 11.86 19.95
CA GLY A 60 -2.38 11.09 18.85
C GLY A 60 -3.00 11.98 17.77
N LYS A 61 -3.05 11.45 16.55
CA LYS A 61 -3.57 12.17 15.38
C LYS A 61 -4.92 12.86 15.64
N TRP A 62 -5.91 12.11 16.13
CA TRP A 62 -7.27 12.62 16.35
C TRP A 62 -7.35 13.56 17.55
N THR A 63 -6.53 13.34 18.58
CA THR A 63 -6.40 14.22 19.74
C THR A 63 -5.90 15.60 19.33
N ARG A 64 -4.85 15.63 18.52
CA ARG A 64 -4.28 16.89 18.02
C ARG A 64 -5.22 17.59 17.05
N GLU A 65 -5.83 16.86 16.12
CA GLU A 65 -6.83 17.44 15.21
C GLU A 65 -8.02 18.05 15.97
N ALA A 66 -8.51 17.41 17.04
CA ALA A 66 -9.57 17.95 17.88
C ALA A 66 -9.16 19.23 18.63
N GLN A 67 -7.86 19.40 18.92
CA GLN A 67 -7.28 20.62 19.51
C GLN A 67 -6.93 21.69 18.45
N GLY A 68 -7.26 21.47 17.17
CA GLY A 68 -6.87 22.36 16.08
C GLY A 68 -5.38 22.31 15.73
N LEU A 69 -4.65 21.32 16.24
CA LEU A 69 -3.24 21.11 16.01
C LEU A 69 -3.01 20.16 14.83
N LYS A 70 -1.89 20.34 14.11
CA LYS A 70 -1.47 19.40 13.07
C LYS A 70 -1.04 18.06 13.69
N PRO A 71 -1.29 16.92 13.03
CA PRO A 71 -0.73 15.63 13.43
C PRO A 71 0.79 15.70 13.57
N LEU A 72 1.34 14.93 14.51
CA LEU A 72 2.79 14.81 14.65
C LEU A 72 3.40 14.19 13.38
N GLN A 73 4.57 14.70 13.00
CA GLN A 73 5.36 14.09 11.94
C GLN A 73 6.18 12.96 12.56
N GLY A 74 5.84 11.73 12.21
CA GLY A 74 6.56 10.54 12.62
C GLY A 74 7.66 10.10 11.67
N VAL A 75 8.31 9.00 12.02
CA VAL A 75 9.10 8.20 11.09
C VAL A 75 8.18 7.64 10.02
N SER A 76 8.67 7.60 8.78
CA SER A 76 7.97 6.94 7.69
C SER A 76 7.80 5.46 8.02
N ALA A 77 6.56 4.92 7.97
CA ALA A 77 6.30 3.52 8.28
C ALA A 77 7.21 2.56 7.48
N VAL A 78 7.46 2.87 6.19
CA VAL A 78 8.33 2.05 5.32
C VAL A 78 9.82 2.10 5.68
N SER A 79 10.24 2.95 6.61
CA SER A 79 11.62 3.02 7.12
C SER A 79 11.70 2.71 8.61
N ALA A 80 10.55 2.56 9.29
CA ALA A 80 10.50 2.21 10.69
C ALA A 80 11.00 0.77 10.92
N LEU A 81 11.76 0.59 11.99
CA LEU A 81 12.19 -0.72 12.47
C LEU A 81 11.07 -1.32 13.34
N PRO A 82 10.76 -2.62 13.21
CA PRO A 82 9.87 -3.30 14.14
C PRO A 82 10.34 -3.15 15.60
N THR A 83 9.40 -2.93 16.51
CA THR A 83 9.67 -2.72 17.95
C THR A 83 9.97 -4.04 18.67
N ALA A 84 10.40 -3.96 19.93
CA ALA A 84 10.59 -5.14 20.78
C ALA A 84 9.29 -5.96 20.89
N THR A 85 8.13 -5.29 20.95
CA THR A 85 6.81 -5.93 20.91
C THR A 85 6.62 -6.73 19.62
N HIS A 86 6.89 -6.15 18.45
CA HIS A 86 6.75 -6.86 17.17
C HIS A 86 7.65 -8.10 17.12
N MET A 87 8.92 -7.94 17.51
CA MET A 87 9.90 -9.05 17.49
C MET A 87 9.56 -10.14 18.53
N SER A 88 8.96 -9.76 19.67
CA SER A 88 8.46 -10.72 20.66
C SER A 88 7.32 -11.57 20.09
N LEU A 89 6.36 -10.95 19.39
CA LEU A 89 5.25 -11.66 18.76
C LEU A 89 5.75 -12.62 17.66
N VAL A 90 6.75 -12.22 16.87
CA VAL A 90 7.39 -13.10 15.88
C VAL A 90 7.98 -14.34 16.54
N GLU A 91 8.77 -14.17 17.61
CA GLU A 91 9.41 -15.31 18.28
C GLU A 91 8.41 -16.21 18.99
N LEU A 92 7.39 -15.64 19.66
CA LEU A 92 6.32 -16.41 20.28
C LEU A 92 5.53 -17.20 19.22
N GLN A 93 5.30 -16.63 18.04
CA GLN A 93 4.64 -17.32 16.93
C GLN A 93 5.52 -18.43 16.38
N ARG A 94 6.81 -18.17 16.14
CA ARG A 94 7.79 -19.15 15.67
C ARG A 94 7.89 -20.37 16.58
N ARG A 95 7.78 -20.18 17.90
CA ARG A 95 7.76 -21.26 18.90
C ARG A 95 6.40 -21.95 19.04
N GLY A 96 5.39 -21.49 18.31
CA GLY A 96 4.03 -21.99 18.39
C GLY A 96 3.31 -21.64 19.70
N ILE A 97 3.83 -20.72 20.51
CA ILE A 97 3.18 -20.22 21.73
C ILE A 97 2.02 -19.30 21.33
N LEU A 98 2.31 -18.29 20.49
CA LEU A 98 1.30 -17.42 19.90
C LEU A 98 0.71 -18.09 18.66
N LYS A 99 -0.62 -18.24 18.62
CA LYS A 99 -1.31 -18.87 17.49
C LYS A 99 -1.73 -17.89 16.41
N TYR A 100 -2.01 -16.64 16.78
CA TYR A 100 -2.53 -15.67 15.84
C TYR A 100 -2.38 -14.23 16.33
N VAL A 101 -2.27 -13.30 15.37
CA VAL A 101 -2.29 -11.86 15.62
C VAL A 101 -3.47 -11.24 14.89
N VAL A 102 -4.29 -10.50 15.62
CA VAL A 102 -5.33 -9.63 15.06
C VAL A 102 -4.82 -8.20 15.17
N SER A 103 -4.60 -7.52 14.05
CA SER A 103 -4.05 -6.17 14.06
C SER A 103 -5.00 -5.14 13.45
N GLN A 104 -5.02 -3.97 14.09
CA GLN A 104 -5.67 -2.77 13.60
C GLN A 104 -4.72 -1.83 12.84
N ASN A 105 -3.43 -2.18 12.79
CA ASN A 105 -2.40 -1.30 12.26
C ASN A 105 -2.29 -1.44 10.74
N CYS A 106 -2.10 -0.31 10.06
CA CYS A 106 -1.86 -0.26 8.62
C CYS A 106 -0.39 0.01 8.27
N ASP A 107 0.52 -0.01 9.25
CA ASP A 107 1.94 0.37 9.08
C ASP A 107 2.80 -0.72 8.41
N GLY A 108 2.29 -1.94 8.29
CA GLY A 108 2.96 -3.09 7.67
C GLY A 108 4.12 -3.68 8.48
N LEU A 109 4.34 -3.25 9.74
CA LEU A 109 5.47 -3.69 10.54
C LEU A 109 5.39 -5.17 10.95
N HIS A 110 4.19 -5.73 11.17
CA HIS A 110 4.04 -7.17 11.45
C HIS A 110 4.53 -8.04 10.29
N ARG A 111 4.14 -7.73 9.05
CA ARG A 111 4.63 -8.47 7.88
C ARG A 111 6.14 -8.32 7.70
N ARG A 112 6.66 -7.11 7.89
CA ARG A 112 8.09 -6.79 7.70
C ARG A 112 8.98 -7.34 8.80
N SER A 113 8.46 -7.52 10.03
CA SER A 113 9.20 -8.18 11.13
C SER A 113 9.42 -9.67 10.88
N GLY A 114 8.75 -10.24 9.89
CA GLY A 114 8.81 -11.66 9.55
C GLY A 114 7.65 -12.47 10.12
N LEU A 115 6.58 -11.85 10.64
CA LEU A 115 5.38 -12.57 11.04
C LEU A 115 4.70 -13.15 9.78
N PRO A 116 4.38 -14.47 9.74
CA PRO A 116 3.71 -15.08 8.60
C PRO A 116 2.34 -14.48 8.31
N ALA A 117 2.04 -14.29 7.03
CA ALA A 117 0.72 -13.86 6.56
C ALA A 117 -0.41 -14.73 7.12
N ALA A 118 -0.19 -16.05 7.16
CA ALA A 118 -1.16 -17.03 7.62
C ALA A 118 -1.43 -16.98 9.14
N ALA A 119 -0.66 -16.21 9.90
CA ALA A 119 -0.83 -16.02 11.35
C ALA A 119 -1.31 -14.60 11.71
N LEU A 120 -1.76 -13.81 10.72
CA LEU A 120 -2.07 -12.39 10.88
C LEU A 120 -3.35 -12.00 10.13
N SER A 121 -4.27 -11.33 10.84
CA SER A 121 -5.36 -10.58 10.22
C SER A 121 -5.13 -9.08 10.33
N GLU A 122 -4.94 -8.40 9.20
CA GLU A 122 -4.79 -6.94 9.09
C GLU A 122 -6.17 -6.29 8.86
N LEU A 123 -6.92 -6.09 9.94
CA LEU A 123 -8.35 -5.75 9.86
C LEU A 123 -8.63 -4.40 9.18
N HIS A 124 -7.72 -3.45 9.29
CA HIS A 124 -7.85 -2.13 8.66
C HIS A 124 -7.03 -2.02 7.36
N GLY A 125 -6.57 -3.15 6.84
CA GLY A 125 -5.67 -3.23 5.69
C GLY A 125 -4.23 -2.85 6.02
N ASN A 126 -3.41 -2.78 4.98
CA ASN A 126 -1.97 -2.58 5.06
C ASN A 126 -1.53 -1.52 4.04
N GLY A 127 -0.80 -0.50 4.52
CA GLY A 127 -0.30 0.60 3.69
C GLY A 127 0.70 0.18 2.61
N ASN A 128 1.20 -1.05 2.67
CA ASN A 128 2.12 -1.67 1.72
C ASN A 128 1.45 -2.70 0.80
N LEU A 129 0.13 -2.87 0.88
CA LEU A 129 -0.62 -3.86 0.11
C LEU A 129 -1.59 -3.17 -0.84
N GLU A 130 -1.50 -3.54 -2.12
CA GLU A 130 -2.47 -3.17 -3.15
C GLU A 130 -3.12 -4.40 -3.78
N ILE A 131 -4.41 -4.29 -4.10
CA ILE A 131 -5.26 -5.38 -4.55
C ILE A 131 -5.93 -4.97 -5.87
N CYS A 132 -5.93 -5.87 -6.85
CA CYS A 132 -6.60 -5.62 -8.12
C CYS A 132 -8.12 -5.67 -7.97
N GLU A 133 -8.81 -4.62 -8.40
CA GLU A 133 -10.28 -4.58 -8.33
C GLU A 133 -11.00 -5.53 -9.30
N ASP A 134 -10.30 -6.03 -10.34
CA ASP A 134 -10.88 -6.88 -11.38
C ASP A 134 -10.59 -8.37 -11.14
N CYS A 135 -9.37 -8.72 -10.70
CA CYS A 135 -8.95 -10.12 -10.54
C CYS A 135 -8.57 -10.51 -9.11
N GLY A 136 -8.60 -9.59 -8.15
CA GLY A 136 -8.29 -9.88 -6.75
C GLY A 136 -6.82 -10.12 -6.43
N GLU A 137 -5.92 -10.06 -7.43
CA GLU A 137 -4.48 -10.27 -7.24
C GLU A 137 -3.89 -9.28 -6.23
N ARG A 138 -3.05 -9.78 -5.33
CA ARG A 138 -2.50 -9.04 -4.20
C ARG A 138 -1.02 -8.78 -4.41
N TYR A 139 -0.60 -7.53 -4.23
CA TYR A 139 0.79 -7.15 -4.35
C TYR A 139 1.26 -6.51 -3.06
N PHE A 140 2.12 -7.22 -2.32
CA PHE A 140 2.83 -6.65 -1.19
C PHE A 140 4.06 -5.88 -1.72
N ARG A 141 4.26 -4.65 -1.25
CA ARG A 141 5.26 -3.71 -1.74
C ARG A 141 6.14 -3.21 -0.61
N ASP A 142 7.39 -2.93 -0.92
CA ASP A 142 8.27 -2.24 0.02
C ASP A 142 8.01 -0.73 0.13
N PHE A 143 7.02 -0.20 -0.57
CA PHE A 143 6.66 1.22 -0.52
C PHE A 143 5.18 1.39 -0.21
N LYS A 144 4.82 2.62 0.18
CA LYS A 144 3.43 2.95 0.49
C LYS A 144 2.57 2.87 -0.77
N CYS A 145 1.51 2.08 -0.73
CA CYS A 145 0.61 1.81 -1.82
C CYS A 145 -0.43 2.91 -2.07
N ASP A 146 -0.05 4.19 -2.01
CA ASP A 146 -0.96 5.30 -2.28
C ASP A 146 -0.58 6.06 -3.55
N ARG A 147 -1.57 6.69 -4.18
CA ARG A 147 -1.30 7.73 -5.17
C ARG A 147 -0.81 9.00 -4.45
N ARG A 148 0.14 9.73 -5.06
CA ARG A 148 0.60 11.03 -4.53
C ARG A 148 -0.51 12.10 -4.51
N ALA A 149 -1.49 12.00 -5.40
CA ALA A 149 -2.59 12.96 -5.48
C ALA A 149 -3.64 12.74 -4.36
N LYS A 150 -4.19 13.81 -3.79
CA LYS A 150 -5.22 13.76 -2.74
C LYS A 150 -6.60 13.39 -3.28
N VAL A 151 -6.75 12.20 -3.85
CA VAL A 151 -8.03 11.65 -4.31
C VAL A 151 -8.39 10.47 -3.42
N ARG A 152 -9.60 10.50 -2.85
CA ARG A 152 -10.14 9.41 -2.02
C ARG A 152 -10.88 8.41 -2.89
N ASP A 153 -10.12 7.57 -3.60
CA ASP A 153 -10.66 6.53 -4.47
C ASP A 153 -9.88 5.21 -4.39
N HIS A 154 -9.01 5.07 -3.36
CA HIS A 154 -8.05 3.98 -3.09
C HIS A 154 -7.13 3.63 -4.25
N PHE A 155 -7.32 4.20 -5.43
CA PHE A 155 -6.55 3.92 -6.61
C PHE A 155 -5.11 4.35 -6.41
N THR A 156 -4.23 3.40 -6.58
CA THR A 156 -2.80 3.58 -6.35
C THR A 156 -2.11 4.38 -7.46
N GLY A 157 -2.79 4.56 -8.60
CA GLY A 157 -2.18 5.04 -9.84
C GLY A 157 -1.49 3.94 -10.65
N ARG A 158 -1.62 2.67 -10.25
CA ARG A 158 -0.98 1.51 -10.90
C ARG A 158 -2.00 0.50 -11.40
N LEU A 159 -1.61 -0.31 -12.37
CA LEU A 159 -2.46 -1.31 -13.00
C LEU A 159 -1.89 -2.70 -12.78
N CYS A 160 -2.75 -3.69 -12.58
CA CYS A 160 -2.40 -5.11 -12.51
C CYS A 160 -1.94 -5.62 -13.89
N HIS A 161 -1.31 -6.80 -13.92
CA HIS A 161 -1.05 -7.53 -15.18
C HIS A 161 -2.30 -7.75 -16.05
N CYS A 162 -3.49 -7.91 -15.45
CA CYS A 162 -4.75 -8.02 -16.19
C CYS A 162 -5.24 -6.67 -16.77
N GLY A 163 -4.55 -5.57 -16.46
CA GLY A 163 -4.93 -4.20 -16.80
C GLY A 163 -5.93 -3.55 -15.84
N GLY A 164 -6.40 -4.27 -14.81
CA GLY A 164 -7.29 -3.74 -13.79
C GLY A 164 -6.61 -2.75 -12.84
N ARG A 165 -7.38 -1.87 -12.21
CA ARG A 165 -6.82 -0.87 -11.28
C ARG A 165 -6.36 -1.56 -9.99
N LEU A 166 -5.20 -1.16 -9.49
CA LEU A 166 -4.72 -1.55 -8.16
C LEU A 166 -5.22 -0.55 -7.13
N LEU A 167 -5.93 -1.04 -6.11
CA LEU A 167 -6.44 -0.25 -5.00
C LEU A 167 -5.59 -0.54 -3.75
N ASN A 168 -5.32 0.47 -2.93
CA ASN A 168 -4.71 0.25 -1.63
C ASN A 168 -5.67 -0.54 -0.73
N SER A 169 -5.13 -1.35 0.17
CA SER A 169 -5.97 -2.17 1.07
C SER A 169 -6.44 -1.45 2.32
N THR A 170 -5.89 -0.27 2.63
CA THR A 170 -6.25 0.48 3.85
C THR A 170 -7.72 0.86 3.83
N ILE A 171 -8.41 0.74 4.96
CA ILE A 171 -9.87 0.97 5.06
C ILE A 171 -10.16 2.40 5.58
N ASP A 172 -11.06 3.11 4.91
CA ASP A 172 -11.55 4.42 5.37
C ASP A 172 -12.71 4.27 6.36
N PHE A 173 -12.93 5.28 7.22
CA PHE A 173 -14.08 5.25 8.13
C PHE A 173 -15.42 5.16 7.38
N GLY A 174 -16.26 4.22 7.81
CA GLY A 174 -17.56 3.94 7.20
C GLY A 174 -17.51 2.99 6.01
N GLN A 175 -16.32 2.50 5.65
CA GLN A 175 -16.16 1.36 4.75
C GLN A 175 -16.18 0.06 5.55
N ASP A 176 -16.71 -1.00 4.95
CA ASP A 176 -16.68 -2.34 5.54
C ASP A 176 -15.25 -2.90 5.60
N LEU A 177 -14.97 -3.69 6.63
CA LEU A 177 -13.73 -4.45 6.69
C LEU A 177 -13.74 -5.55 5.64
N GLU A 178 -12.57 -5.95 5.18
CA GLU A 178 -12.44 -7.06 4.24
C GLU A 178 -12.97 -8.37 4.87
N PRO A 179 -13.85 -9.13 4.19
CA PRO A 179 -14.51 -10.29 4.78
C PRO A 179 -13.55 -11.36 5.29
N GLU A 180 -12.50 -11.68 4.52
CA GLU A 180 -11.61 -12.81 4.82
C GLU A 180 -10.70 -12.55 6.04
N PRO A 181 -9.97 -11.41 6.15
CA PRO A 181 -9.24 -11.07 7.38
C PRO A 181 -10.13 -11.01 8.62
N LEU A 182 -11.36 -10.49 8.49
CA LEU A 182 -12.32 -10.43 9.59
C LEU A 182 -12.79 -11.82 10.02
N ARG A 183 -13.14 -12.70 9.06
CA ARG A 183 -13.54 -14.09 9.32
C ARG A 183 -12.43 -14.84 10.07
N LEU A 184 -11.19 -14.78 9.58
CA LEU A 184 -10.06 -15.43 10.23
C LEU A 184 -9.79 -14.87 11.64
N ALA A 185 -9.89 -13.55 11.83
CA ALA A 185 -9.75 -12.94 13.16
C ALA A 185 -10.82 -13.46 14.13
N GLN A 186 -12.07 -13.55 13.68
CA GLN A 186 -13.18 -14.08 14.47
C GLN A 186 -13.01 -15.57 14.79
N GLU A 187 -12.60 -16.39 13.82
CA GLU A 187 -12.35 -17.82 14.00
C GLU A 187 -11.24 -18.09 15.01
N HIS A 188 -10.11 -17.40 14.89
CA HIS A 188 -9.03 -17.51 15.87
C HIS A 188 -9.47 -16.99 17.24
N SER A 189 -10.34 -15.98 17.31
CA SER A 189 -10.88 -15.47 18.58
C SER A 189 -11.90 -16.40 19.24
N MET A 190 -12.68 -17.13 18.43
CA MET A 190 -13.58 -18.19 18.91
C MET A 190 -12.82 -19.39 19.46
N ARG A 191 -11.62 -19.67 18.95
CA ARG A 191 -10.74 -20.74 19.45
C ARG A 191 -9.90 -20.31 20.65
N ALA A 192 -9.68 -19.00 20.81
CA ALA A 192 -8.79 -18.48 21.83
C ALA A 192 -9.24 -18.81 23.26
N ASP A 193 -8.28 -19.13 24.12
CA ASP A 193 -8.45 -19.21 25.58
C ASP A 193 -7.65 -18.11 26.29
N LEU A 194 -6.88 -17.32 25.55
CA LEU A 194 -6.23 -16.09 26.00
C LEU A 194 -6.15 -15.07 24.85
N HIS A 195 -6.57 -13.85 25.14
CA HIS A 195 -6.31 -12.64 24.36
C HIS A 195 -5.39 -11.69 25.16
N LEU A 196 -4.34 -11.21 24.50
CA LEU A 196 -3.54 -10.08 24.98
C LEU A 196 -3.73 -8.89 24.05
N ALA A 197 -4.45 -7.86 24.50
CA ALA A 197 -4.58 -6.62 23.76
C ALA A 197 -3.39 -5.68 24.07
N LEU A 198 -2.67 -5.24 23.05
CA LEU A 198 -1.45 -4.43 23.15
C LEU A 198 -1.64 -3.11 22.41
N GLY A 199 -1.53 -2.00 23.13
CA GLY A 199 -1.46 -0.66 22.53
C GLY A 199 -2.69 -0.28 21.68
N SER A 200 -3.87 -0.74 22.07
CA SER A 200 -5.14 -0.39 21.43
C SER A 200 -6.09 0.22 22.44
N SER A 201 -6.77 1.30 22.03
CA SER A 201 -7.88 1.88 22.79
C SER A 201 -9.15 1.01 22.77
N LEU A 202 -9.20 -0.03 21.92
CA LEU A 202 -10.33 -0.97 21.78
C LEU A 202 -11.68 -0.28 21.51
N THR A 203 -11.68 0.85 20.81
CA THR A 203 -12.88 1.66 20.51
C THR A 203 -13.50 1.43 19.14
N VAL A 204 -12.85 0.67 18.26
CA VAL A 204 -13.28 0.52 16.87
C VAL A 204 -13.92 -0.85 16.68
N SER A 205 -15.22 -0.86 16.47
CA SER A 205 -15.98 -2.03 16.03
C SER A 205 -15.93 -2.18 14.50
N PRO A 206 -15.97 -3.41 13.95
CA PRO A 206 -16.11 -4.69 14.66
C PRO A 206 -14.79 -5.26 15.22
N ALA A 207 -13.64 -4.60 15.02
CA ALA A 207 -12.34 -5.14 15.42
C ALA A 207 -12.24 -5.45 16.92
N ASN A 208 -12.68 -4.53 17.80
CA ASN A 208 -12.71 -4.75 19.26
C ASN A 208 -13.65 -5.91 19.69
N GLY A 209 -14.54 -6.37 18.82
CA GLY A 209 -15.40 -7.52 19.05
C GLY A 209 -14.62 -8.81 19.20
N CYS A 210 -13.42 -8.92 18.60
CA CYS A 210 -12.56 -10.10 18.70
C CYS A 210 -12.14 -10.40 20.15
N PRO A 211 -11.40 -9.51 20.85
CA PRO A 211 -11.05 -9.73 22.26
C PRO A 211 -12.28 -9.76 23.18
N ALA A 212 -13.33 -8.97 22.88
CA ALA A 212 -14.56 -8.96 23.68
C ALA A 212 -15.30 -10.32 23.63
N ALA A 213 -15.39 -10.94 22.45
CA ALA A 213 -16.05 -12.23 22.28
C ALA A 213 -15.33 -13.35 23.05
N THR A 214 -13.99 -13.36 23.02
CA THR A 214 -13.22 -14.31 23.83
C THR A 214 -13.47 -14.10 25.33
N ALA A 215 -13.38 -12.85 25.82
CA ALA A 215 -13.58 -12.53 27.24
C ALA A 215 -14.96 -12.92 27.77
N ARG A 216 -16.01 -12.71 26.96
CA ARG A 216 -17.39 -13.09 27.32
C ARG A 216 -17.58 -14.60 27.35
N ARG A 217 -16.90 -15.35 26.48
CA ARG A 217 -16.99 -16.81 26.40
C ARG A 217 -16.12 -17.50 27.46
N VAL A 218 -14.96 -16.94 27.77
CA VAL A 218 -13.98 -17.50 28.71
C VAL A 218 -13.61 -16.41 29.73
N PRO A 219 -14.30 -16.35 30.88
CA PRO A 219 -14.00 -15.37 31.91
C PRO A 219 -12.53 -15.39 32.32
N GLY A 220 -11.91 -14.21 32.41
CA GLY A 220 -10.50 -14.08 32.76
C GLY A 220 -9.51 -14.39 31.63
N SER A 221 -9.98 -14.52 30.38
CA SER A 221 -9.14 -14.78 29.20
C SER A 221 -8.62 -13.52 28.52
N LEU A 222 -8.98 -12.31 28.95
CA LEU A 222 -8.51 -11.06 28.32
C LEU A 222 -7.55 -10.34 29.26
N VAL A 223 -6.35 -10.04 28.79
CA VAL A 223 -5.41 -9.12 29.44
C VAL A 223 -5.21 -7.93 28.51
N ILE A 224 -5.22 -6.73 29.08
CA ILE A 224 -5.05 -5.49 28.31
C ILE A 224 -3.77 -4.81 28.76
N CYS A 225 -2.89 -4.46 27.83
CA CYS A 225 -1.73 -3.60 28.02
C CYS A 225 -1.95 -2.31 27.24
N ASN A 226 -2.32 -1.24 27.94
CA ASN A 226 -2.56 0.07 27.33
C ASN A 226 -2.42 1.15 28.41
N LEU A 227 -1.76 2.26 28.07
CA LEU A 227 -1.57 3.39 29.00
C LEU A 227 -2.90 4.05 29.39
N GLN A 228 -3.89 4.03 28.50
CA GLN A 228 -5.24 4.56 28.74
C GLN A 228 -6.21 3.43 29.11
N GLN A 229 -7.28 3.76 29.85
CA GLN A 229 -8.42 2.86 30.01
C GLN A 229 -9.07 2.54 28.66
N THR A 230 -9.78 1.42 28.59
CA THR A 230 -10.43 0.96 27.36
C THR A 230 -11.89 0.60 27.63
N PRO A 231 -12.78 0.63 26.63
CA PRO A 231 -14.17 0.19 26.82
C PRO A 231 -14.33 -1.28 27.24
N LEU A 232 -13.26 -2.08 27.16
CA LEU A 232 -13.27 -3.50 27.53
C LEU A 232 -12.55 -3.76 28.88
N THR A 233 -12.16 -2.73 29.62
CA THR A 233 -11.42 -2.87 30.88
C THR A 233 -12.16 -3.76 31.89
N GLU A 234 -13.49 -3.61 32.03
CA GLU A 234 -14.31 -4.44 32.92
C GLU A 234 -14.44 -5.91 32.48
N LEU A 235 -14.16 -6.23 31.21
CA LEU A 235 -14.13 -7.62 30.72
C LEU A 235 -12.76 -8.27 30.89
N ALA A 236 -11.72 -7.48 31.16
CA ALA A 236 -10.36 -7.99 31.30
C ALA A 236 -10.17 -8.68 32.66
N ALA A 237 -9.38 -9.75 32.67
CA ALA A 237 -8.88 -10.37 33.91
C ALA A 237 -8.10 -9.37 34.76
N PHE A 238 -7.31 -8.52 34.08
CA PHE A 238 -6.64 -7.35 34.62
C PHE A 238 -6.10 -6.50 33.47
N GLN A 239 -5.83 -5.24 33.77
CA GLN A 239 -5.18 -4.30 32.88
C GLN A 239 -3.78 -3.94 33.41
N ILE A 240 -2.81 -3.91 32.50
CA ILE A 240 -1.44 -3.44 32.70
C ILE A 240 -1.34 -2.04 32.10
N TYR A 241 -0.95 -1.07 32.92
CA TYR A 241 -0.73 0.30 32.49
C TYR A 241 0.77 0.52 32.32
N ALA A 242 1.29 0.23 31.14
CA ALA A 242 2.70 0.41 30.79
C ALA A 242 2.88 0.46 29.27
N GLU A 243 4.06 0.90 28.84
CA GLU A 243 4.51 0.79 27.45
C GLU A 243 4.60 -0.68 27.02
N THR A 244 4.17 -0.97 25.80
CA THR A 244 4.05 -2.35 25.29
C THR A 244 5.38 -3.07 25.22
N ASP A 245 6.45 -2.37 24.80
CA ASP A 245 7.80 -2.94 24.74
C ASP A 245 8.28 -3.40 26.13
N THR A 246 8.12 -2.58 27.17
CA THR A 246 8.47 -2.94 28.55
C THR A 246 7.73 -4.19 29.02
N VAL A 247 6.42 -4.28 28.75
CA VAL A 247 5.60 -5.45 29.12
C VAL A 247 6.05 -6.70 28.38
N MET A 248 6.33 -6.59 27.09
CA MET A 248 6.75 -7.73 26.27
C MET A 248 8.17 -8.18 26.64
N GLU A 249 9.10 -7.27 26.93
CA GLU A 249 10.45 -7.61 27.41
C GLU A 249 10.40 -8.38 28.73
N LEU A 250 9.62 -7.90 29.71
CA LEU A 250 9.42 -8.59 30.98
C LEU A 250 8.73 -9.95 30.78
N LEU A 251 7.70 -10.01 29.93
CA LEU A 251 6.98 -11.26 29.62
C LEU A 251 7.92 -12.29 29.00
N MET A 252 8.71 -11.89 28.00
CA MET A 252 9.68 -12.73 27.32
C MET A 252 10.75 -13.24 28.29
N GLY A 253 11.24 -12.36 29.18
CA GLY A 253 12.12 -12.73 30.29
C GLY A 253 11.50 -13.77 31.22
N HIS A 254 10.25 -13.58 31.65
CA HIS A 254 9.54 -14.56 32.47
C HIS A 254 9.35 -15.89 31.75
N LEU A 255 9.10 -15.90 30.43
CA LEU A 255 8.92 -17.10 29.63
C LEU A 255 10.26 -17.81 29.30
N GLY A 256 11.40 -17.16 29.55
CA GLY A 256 12.72 -17.67 29.14
C GLY A 256 12.91 -17.67 27.62
N VAL A 257 12.22 -16.77 26.92
CA VAL A 257 12.27 -16.64 25.46
C VAL A 257 13.04 -15.38 25.10
N PRO A 258 14.17 -15.46 24.38
CA PRO A 258 14.91 -14.27 23.95
C PRO A 258 14.13 -13.52 22.86
N ILE A 259 14.23 -12.19 22.85
CA ILE A 259 13.71 -11.38 21.74
C ILE A 259 14.75 -11.37 20.62
N PRO A 260 14.44 -11.86 19.41
CA PRO A 260 15.40 -11.85 18.31
C PRO A 260 15.64 -10.42 17.82
N PRO A 261 16.87 -10.08 17.40
CA PRO A 261 17.10 -8.81 16.72
C PRO A 261 16.33 -8.80 15.38
N PHE A 262 15.90 -7.62 14.95
CA PHE A 262 15.27 -7.50 13.65
C PHE A 262 16.24 -7.89 12.52
N ARG A 263 15.77 -8.77 11.65
CA ARG A 263 16.41 -9.17 10.40
C ARG A 263 15.40 -9.04 9.28
N LEU A 264 15.74 -8.29 8.25
CA LEU A 264 14.88 -8.20 7.09
C LEU A 264 15.13 -9.42 6.20
N VAL A 265 14.13 -10.31 6.10
CA VAL A 265 14.22 -11.55 5.31
C VAL A 265 13.63 -11.33 3.93
N ARG A 266 14.40 -11.64 2.88
CA ARG A 266 13.95 -11.61 1.48
C ARG A 266 14.15 -12.98 0.84
N ARG A 267 13.11 -13.48 0.18
CA ARG A 267 13.18 -14.71 -0.61
C ARG A 267 13.20 -14.34 -2.09
N ILE A 268 14.24 -14.78 -2.81
CA ILE A 268 14.48 -14.43 -4.22
C ILE A 268 14.53 -15.71 -5.03
N LEU A 269 13.68 -15.79 -6.06
CA LEU A 269 13.69 -16.85 -7.04
C LEU A 269 14.44 -16.37 -8.28
N VAL A 270 15.38 -17.19 -8.75
CA VAL A 270 16.10 -16.96 -10.02
C VAL A 270 15.89 -18.18 -10.90
N GLY A 271 15.46 -17.99 -12.15
CA GLY A 271 15.17 -19.14 -13.01
C GLY A 271 15.08 -18.82 -14.48
N LEU A 272 14.83 -19.85 -15.27
CA LEU A 272 14.55 -19.75 -16.70
C LEU A 272 13.05 -19.90 -16.95
N ASP A 273 12.48 -18.95 -17.68
CA ASP A 273 11.14 -19.13 -18.23
C ASP A 273 11.22 -19.73 -19.63
N ALA A 274 10.48 -20.83 -19.84
CA ALA A 274 10.21 -21.36 -21.16
C ALA A 274 9.07 -20.54 -21.77
N SER A 275 9.39 -19.57 -22.62
CA SER A 275 8.38 -18.92 -23.45
C SER A 275 7.76 -19.99 -24.37
N GLY A 276 6.46 -20.23 -24.18
CA GLY A 276 5.76 -21.40 -24.72
C GLY A 276 5.70 -21.46 -26.25
N GLY A 277 5.77 -22.69 -26.76
CA GLY A 277 5.26 -23.09 -28.08
C GLY A 277 6.25 -23.10 -29.24
N GLY A 278 6.77 -24.29 -29.56
CA GLY A 278 7.23 -24.71 -30.90
C GLY A 278 7.97 -23.70 -31.78
N GLY A 279 9.31 -23.74 -31.72
CA GLY A 279 10.20 -23.10 -32.69
C GLY A 279 11.07 -22.00 -32.10
N GLY A 280 12.26 -22.36 -31.60
CA GLY A 280 13.39 -21.43 -31.43
C GLY A 280 13.17 -20.19 -30.55
N ALA A 281 12.27 -20.22 -29.56
CA ALA A 281 12.05 -19.08 -28.69
C ALA A 281 13.26 -18.84 -27.76
N ALA A 282 13.70 -17.58 -27.66
CA ALA A 282 14.74 -17.13 -26.74
C ALA A 282 14.37 -17.47 -25.29
N ARG A 283 15.27 -18.14 -24.57
CA ARG A 283 15.12 -18.39 -23.13
C ARG A 283 15.27 -17.05 -22.39
N GLU A 284 14.34 -16.74 -21.50
CA GLU A 284 14.49 -15.59 -20.60
C GLU A 284 14.95 -16.06 -19.22
N VAL A 285 15.88 -15.32 -18.64
CA VAL A 285 16.20 -15.44 -17.20
C VAL A 285 15.32 -14.46 -16.45
N PHE A 286 14.77 -14.90 -15.31
CA PHE A 286 14.02 -14.04 -14.40
C PHE A 286 14.62 -14.01 -13.00
N VAL A 287 14.35 -12.92 -12.29
CA VAL A 287 14.54 -12.73 -10.86
C VAL A 287 13.21 -12.24 -10.30
N ARG A 288 12.65 -12.94 -9.32
CA ARG A 288 11.40 -12.59 -8.66
C ARG A 288 11.58 -12.62 -7.16
N ALA A 289 11.16 -11.55 -6.48
CA ALA A 289 11.05 -11.60 -5.03
C ALA A 289 9.68 -12.10 -4.61
N VAL A 290 9.64 -12.92 -3.57
CA VAL A 290 8.42 -13.58 -3.08
C VAL A 290 8.32 -13.50 -1.56
N ASP A 291 7.15 -13.82 -1.01
CA ASP A 291 6.95 -13.84 0.43
C ASP A 291 7.85 -14.89 1.09
N PRO A 292 8.54 -14.54 2.20
CA PRO A 292 9.38 -15.50 2.91
C PRO A 292 8.64 -16.78 3.31
N HIS A 293 7.37 -16.66 3.66
CA HIS A 293 6.53 -17.75 4.15
C HIS A 293 5.62 -18.34 3.07
N ASP A 294 5.42 -17.62 1.97
CA ASP A 294 4.62 -18.08 0.83
C ASP A 294 5.29 -17.71 -0.52
N PRO A 295 6.08 -18.62 -1.13
CA PRO A 295 6.83 -18.33 -2.34
C PRO A 295 5.95 -18.15 -3.58
N SER A 296 4.63 -18.38 -3.48
CA SER A 296 3.71 -18.11 -4.58
C SER A 296 3.25 -16.64 -4.60
N LEU A 297 3.37 -15.92 -3.47
CA LEU A 297 3.05 -14.50 -3.37
C LEU A 297 4.24 -13.65 -3.81
N GLU A 298 4.11 -12.96 -4.93
CA GLU A 298 5.14 -12.05 -5.43
C GLU A 298 5.19 -10.75 -4.61
N ILE A 299 6.39 -10.36 -4.19
CA ILE A 299 6.63 -9.11 -3.48
C ILE A 299 7.44 -8.16 -4.36
N GLY A 300 6.89 -6.98 -4.61
CA GLY A 300 7.61 -5.92 -5.33
C GLY A 300 8.66 -5.25 -4.44
N ILE A 301 9.90 -5.76 -4.44
CA ILE A 301 11.02 -5.19 -3.64
C ILE A 301 12.32 -4.98 -4.42
N VAL A 302 12.51 -5.70 -5.52
CA VAL A 302 13.73 -5.59 -6.32
C VAL A 302 13.54 -4.40 -7.25
N ARG A 303 14.34 -3.34 -7.05
CA ARG A 303 14.35 -2.15 -7.91
C ARG A 303 14.99 -2.45 -9.25
N ALA A 304 16.11 -3.18 -9.25
CA ALA A 304 16.83 -3.52 -10.46
C ALA A 304 17.71 -4.76 -10.28
N VAL A 305 18.07 -5.37 -11.39
CA VAL A 305 19.00 -6.49 -11.46
C VAL A 305 20.10 -6.16 -12.45
N ASP A 306 21.35 -6.21 -11.98
CA ASP A 306 22.54 -6.21 -12.82
C ASP A 306 22.94 -7.67 -13.07
N TRP A 307 22.75 -8.13 -14.30
CA TRP A 307 22.82 -9.55 -14.64
C TRP A 307 24.24 -10.03 -14.96
N ASP A 308 25.10 -9.15 -15.47
CA ASP A 308 26.41 -9.48 -16.03
C ASP A 308 27.56 -8.62 -15.46
N GLY A 309 27.27 -7.74 -14.49
CA GLY A 309 28.27 -6.85 -13.90
C GLY A 309 28.50 -5.56 -14.70
N SER A 310 27.69 -5.29 -15.73
CA SER A 310 27.72 -4.03 -16.46
C SER A 310 27.15 -2.84 -15.65
N GLY A 311 26.61 -3.13 -14.46
CA GLY A 311 26.01 -2.17 -13.55
C GLY A 311 24.49 -2.10 -13.70
N ALA A 312 23.84 -1.45 -12.73
CA ALA A 312 22.39 -1.26 -12.77
C ALA A 312 21.96 -0.49 -14.04
N PRO A 313 20.87 -0.92 -14.71
CA PRO A 313 20.41 -0.25 -15.92
C PRO A 313 20.02 1.21 -15.64
N ARG A 314 20.06 2.07 -16.67
CA ARG A 314 19.91 3.53 -16.48
C ARG A 314 18.57 3.92 -15.85
N ASP A 315 17.51 3.19 -16.15
CA ASP A 315 16.16 3.33 -15.55
C ASP A 315 16.15 3.01 -14.04
N ALA A 316 17.08 2.17 -13.56
CA ALA A 316 17.25 1.92 -12.13
C ALA A 316 17.74 3.14 -11.32
N ARG A 317 18.16 4.22 -12.02
CA ARG A 317 18.50 5.52 -11.40
C ARG A 317 17.26 6.42 -11.23
N GLU A 318 16.10 6.01 -11.74
CA GLU A 318 14.82 6.72 -11.64
C GLU A 318 14.10 6.43 -10.30
N ASP A 319 12.83 6.85 -10.20
CA ASP A 319 11.96 6.61 -9.05
C ASP A 319 11.79 5.10 -8.81
N ALA A 320 12.47 4.59 -7.77
CA ALA A 320 12.52 3.17 -7.43
C ALA A 320 11.12 2.53 -7.31
N GLN A 321 10.15 3.27 -6.78
CA GLN A 321 8.79 2.77 -6.58
C GLN A 321 8.08 2.57 -7.91
N ALA A 322 8.29 3.49 -8.86
CA ALA A 322 7.72 3.40 -10.20
C ALA A 322 8.30 2.21 -10.98
N VAL A 323 9.62 1.97 -10.87
CA VAL A 323 10.28 0.84 -11.53
C VAL A 323 9.75 -0.49 -10.99
N VAL A 324 9.70 -0.65 -9.66
CA VAL A 324 9.19 -1.87 -9.01
C VAL A 324 7.72 -2.11 -9.39
N ALA A 325 6.91 -1.05 -9.37
CA ALA A 325 5.51 -1.12 -9.75
C ALA A 325 5.31 -1.60 -11.19
N ALA A 326 6.04 -1.04 -12.16
CA ALA A 326 5.92 -1.38 -13.56
C ALA A 326 6.36 -2.82 -13.87
N ARG A 327 7.30 -3.34 -13.08
CA ARG A 327 7.84 -4.70 -13.23
C ARG A 327 7.09 -5.73 -12.37
N HIS A 328 6.12 -5.30 -11.59
CA HIS A 328 5.32 -6.12 -10.67
C HIS A 328 6.09 -6.91 -9.60
N GLY A 329 7.41 -6.81 -9.55
CA GLY A 329 8.29 -7.59 -8.67
C GLY A 329 9.22 -8.54 -9.42
N ALA A 330 9.00 -8.74 -10.72
CA ALA A 330 9.76 -9.64 -11.58
C ALA A 330 10.65 -8.87 -12.57
N HIS A 331 11.93 -9.20 -12.58
CA HIS A 331 12.91 -8.72 -13.55
C HIS A 331 13.21 -9.82 -14.55
N ARG A 332 13.30 -9.47 -15.83
CA ARG A 332 13.52 -10.41 -16.93
C ARG A 332 14.60 -9.88 -17.87
N ARG A 333 15.38 -10.78 -18.46
CA ARG A 333 16.36 -10.50 -19.51
C ARG A 333 16.50 -11.72 -20.41
N GLY A 334 16.71 -11.52 -21.71
CA GLY A 334 17.09 -12.60 -22.63
C GLY A 334 18.39 -13.28 -22.16
N ALA A 335 18.45 -14.60 -22.26
CA ALA A 335 19.58 -15.39 -21.79
C ALA A 335 20.85 -15.23 -22.66
N GLU A 336 20.75 -14.58 -23.83
CA GLU A 336 21.86 -14.39 -24.74
C GLU A 336 23.01 -13.59 -24.08
N GLY A 337 24.21 -14.17 -24.12
CA GLY A 337 25.41 -13.57 -23.53
C GLY A 337 25.52 -13.68 -22.01
N LEU A 338 24.59 -14.36 -21.33
CA LEU A 338 24.71 -14.69 -19.91
C LEU A 338 25.38 -16.05 -19.71
N ASP A 339 26.27 -16.13 -18.73
CA ASP A 339 26.83 -17.40 -18.27
C ASP A 339 25.81 -18.12 -17.38
N LEU A 340 24.97 -18.96 -17.99
CA LEU A 340 23.95 -19.74 -17.27
C LEU A 340 24.55 -20.84 -16.39
N ALA A 341 25.82 -21.21 -16.56
CA ALA A 341 26.48 -22.21 -15.71
C ALA A 341 26.95 -21.60 -14.37
N ALA A 342 27.20 -20.28 -14.34
CA ALA A 342 27.69 -19.58 -13.15
C ALA A 342 27.06 -18.19 -12.98
N LEU A 343 25.74 -18.09 -13.15
CA LEU A 343 25.00 -16.83 -13.08
C LEU A 343 25.06 -16.27 -11.65
N LYS A 344 25.42 -14.98 -11.51
CA LYS A 344 25.62 -14.29 -10.22
C LYS A 344 25.08 -12.86 -10.25
N PRO A 345 23.76 -12.67 -10.43
CA PRO A 345 23.21 -11.34 -10.62
C PRO A 345 23.34 -10.51 -9.34
N THR A 346 23.51 -9.19 -9.51
CA THR A 346 23.54 -8.23 -8.42
C THR A 346 22.17 -7.57 -8.29
N LEU A 347 21.56 -7.73 -7.13
CA LEU A 347 20.23 -7.23 -6.80
C LEU A 347 20.32 -5.83 -6.19
N HIS A 348 19.51 -4.91 -6.68
CA HIS A 348 19.31 -3.59 -6.09
C HIS A 348 17.92 -3.50 -5.49
N PHE A 349 17.83 -3.24 -4.19
CA PHE A 349 16.56 -3.13 -3.45
C PHE A 349 16.06 -1.68 -3.41
N VAL A 350 14.84 -1.46 -2.90
CA VAL A 350 14.25 -0.13 -2.73
C VAL A 350 15.06 0.76 -1.77
N GLY A 351 15.73 0.17 -0.77
CA GLY A 351 16.67 0.91 0.09
C GLY A 351 16.04 1.54 1.35
N ASN A 352 14.91 1.00 1.82
CA ASN A 352 14.19 1.51 2.99
C ASN A 352 14.99 1.53 4.29
N TYR A 353 15.92 0.58 4.43
CA TYR A 353 16.81 0.40 5.57
C TYR A 353 18.28 0.61 5.19
N ARG A 354 18.52 1.31 4.07
CA ARG A 354 19.86 1.52 3.48
C ARG A 354 20.52 0.21 3.05
N GLU A 355 19.73 -0.74 2.57
CA GLU A 355 20.21 -2.01 2.03
C GLU A 355 21.21 -1.75 0.87
N PRO A 356 22.47 -2.22 0.96
CA PRO A 356 23.37 -2.16 -0.17
C PRO A 356 22.92 -3.14 -1.26
N ALA A 357 23.46 -2.97 -2.46
CA ALA A 357 23.28 -3.96 -3.52
C ALA A 357 23.88 -5.31 -3.09
N PHE A 358 23.24 -6.41 -3.47
CA PHE A 358 23.68 -7.75 -3.07
C PHE A 358 23.95 -8.62 -4.30
N ARG A 359 25.19 -9.08 -4.45
CA ARG A 359 25.56 -10.05 -5.49
C ARG A 359 25.22 -11.44 -4.98
N LEU A 360 24.30 -12.12 -5.66
CA LEU A 360 23.96 -13.50 -5.31
C LEU A 360 25.18 -14.42 -5.49
N PRO A 361 25.31 -15.46 -4.66
CA PRO A 361 26.24 -16.56 -4.95
C PRO A 361 25.98 -17.16 -6.33
N ALA A 362 27.03 -17.68 -6.97
CA ALA A 362 26.93 -18.25 -8.31
C ALA A 362 26.03 -19.49 -8.32
N ALA A 363 25.29 -19.68 -9.41
CA ALA A 363 24.45 -20.85 -9.62
C ALA A 363 24.38 -21.27 -11.09
N SER A 364 24.23 -22.58 -11.29
CA SER A 364 24.00 -23.17 -12.61
C SER A 364 22.50 -23.31 -12.88
N LEU A 365 21.99 -22.48 -13.78
CA LEU A 365 20.64 -22.61 -14.35
C LEU A 365 20.56 -23.71 -15.44
N LEU A 366 21.70 -24.27 -15.84
CA LEU A 366 21.75 -25.42 -16.75
C LEU A 366 21.43 -26.73 -16.04
N GLU A 367 21.81 -26.83 -14.77
CA GLU A 367 21.57 -28.01 -13.93
C GLU A 367 20.22 -27.94 -13.22
N SER A 368 19.76 -26.73 -12.89
CA SER A 368 18.50 -26.51 -12.17
C SER A 368 17.73 -25.35 -12.79
N PRO A 369 16.50 -25.56 -13.29
CA PRO A 369 15.76 -24.54 -14.03
C PRO A 369 15.36 -23.33 -13.16
N ALA A 370 15.38 -23.47 -11.84
CA ALA A 370 15.24 -22.37 -10.90
C ALA A 370 16.02 -22.62 -9.59
N LEU A 371 16.30 -21.53 -8.87
CA LEU A 371 16.89 -21.51 -7.54
C LEU A 371 16.10 -20.60 -6.62
N ASP A 372 16.09 -20.97 -5.34
CA ASP A 372 15.50 -20.23 -4.24
C ASP A 372 16.57 -19.75 -3.27
N TYR A 373 16.70 -18.44 -3.16
CA TYR A 373 17.62 -17.77 -2.25
C TYR A 373 16.85 -17.20 -1.07
N CYS A 374 17.23 -17.62 0.15
CA CYS A 374 16.80 -16.95 1.36
C CYS A 374 17.92 -16.00 1.81
N LEU A 375 17.60 -14.71 1.87
CA LEU A 375 18.53 -13.64 2.23
C LEU A 375 18.07 -12.99 3.54
N SER A 376 19.03 -12.67 4.42
CA SER A 376 18.78 -11.86 5.60
C SER A 376 19.65 -10.60 5.57
N PHE A 377 19.03 -9.46 5.87
CA PHE A 377 19.74 -8.19 6.04
C PHE A 377 19.74 -7.76 7.51
N ASP A 378 20.94 -7.41 7.98
CA ASP A 378 21.18 -6.78 9.26
C ASP A 378 21.17 -5.25 9.09
N PRO A 379 20.12 -4.54 9.53
CA PRO A 379 20.06 -3.08 9.40
C PRO A 379 21.01 -2.35 10.36
N TYR A 380 21.56 -3.03 11.37
CA TYR A 380 22.51 -2.46 12.33
C TYR A 380 23.94 -2.55 11.82
N ALA A 381 24.29 -3.65 11.14
CA ALA A 381 25.60 -3.86 10.52
C ALA A 381 25.66 -3.47 9.03
N LEU A 382 24.51 -3.12 8.43
CA LEU A 382 24.35 -2.86 7.00
C LEU A 382 24.89 -3.99 6.11
N ARG A 383 24.61 -5.24 6.50
CA ARG A 383 25.18 -6.43 5.86
C ARG A 383 24.10 -7.43 5.46
N TRP A 384 24.18 -7.89 4.22
CA TRP A 384 23.41 -9.03 3.72
C TRP A 384 24.12 -10.35 4.00
N THR A 385 23.32 -11.38 4.23
CA THR A 385 23.75 -12.78 4.30
C THR A 385 22.85 -13.59 3.36
N CYS A 386 23.43 -14.54 2.64
CA CYS A 386 22.66 -15.58 1.95
C CYS A 386 22.54 -16.76 2.91
N ASP A 387 21.37 -16.93 3.52
CA ASP A 387 21.12 -17.97 4.52
C ASP A 387 20.99 -19.35 3.87
N SER A 388 20.39 -19.41 2.67
CA SER A 388 20.28 -20.63 1.88
C SER A 388 20.18 -20.36 0.39
N GLN A 389 20.61 -21.34 -0.40
CA GLN A 389 20.46 -21.40 -1.85
C GLN A 389 20.00 -22.82 -2.20
N THR A 390 18.75 -22.97 -2.61
CA THR A 390 18.12 -24.28 -2.82
C THR A 390 17.74 -24.42 -4.29
N PRO A 391 18.26 -25.44 -5.01
CA PRO A 391 17.81 -25.75 -6.36
C PRO A 391 16.34 -26.18 -6.38
N LEU A 392 15.59 -25.77 -7.40
CA LEU A 392 14.20 -26.13 -7.61
C LEU A 392 14.03 -26.87 -8.94
N ALA A 393 13.21 -27.93 -8.92
CA ALA A 393 12.85 -28.68 -10.13
C ALA A 393 12.04 -27.83 -11.14
N SER A 394 11.34 -26.80 -10.65
CA SER A 394 10.68 -25.79 -11.46
C SER A 394 10.52 -24.51 -10.64
N ALA A 395 10.40 -23.37 -11.32
CA ALA A 395 9.99 -22.14 -10.67
C ALA A 395 8.54 -22.28 -10.18
N PRO A 396 8.21 -21.95 -8.93
CA PRO A 396 6.83 -21.83 -8.48
C PRO A 396 6.08 -20.92 -9.46
N ALA A 397 4.94 -21.36 -9.96
CA ALA A 397 4.06 -20.42 -10.65
C ALA A 397 3.73 -19.29 -9.65
N ALA A 398 3.74 -18.03 -10.10
CA ALA A 398 3.15 -16.98 -9.28
C ALA A 398 1.70 -17.42 -9.00
N SER A 399 1.32 -17.57 -7.73
CA SER A 399 -0.05 -17.99 -7.46
C SER A 399 -0.95 -16.89 -7.98
N GLN A 400 -1.79 -17.27 -8.93
CA GLN A 400 -3.09 -16.63 -9.06
C GLN A 400 -3.84 -17.13 -7.83
N GLY A 401 -3.67 -16.48 -6.67
CA GLY A 401 -4.47 -16.80 -5.49
C GLY A 401 -5.96 -16.80 -5.83
N PRO A 402 -6.86 -17.29 -4.97
CA PRO A 402 -8.29 -17.28 -5.24
C PRO A 402 -8.69 -15.87 -5.72
N ARG A 403 -9.02 -15.80 -7.02
CA ARG A 403 -9.32 -14.55 -7.71
C ARG A 403 -10.70 -14.11 -7.26
N ASP A 404 -10.74 -13.33 -6.20
CA ASP A 404 -11.98 -12.70 -5.79
C ASP A 404 -12.19 -11.42 -6.62
N GLY A 405 -12.95 -11.54 -7.71
CA GLY A 405 -13.39 -10.40 -8.50
C GLY A 405 -14.35 -9.46 -7.76
N SER A 406 -14.77 -9.81 -6.53
CA SER A 406 -15.70 -9.01 -5.73
C SER A 406 -15.03 -7.96 -4.85
N TYR A 407 -13.69 -7.97 -4.67
CA TYR A 407 -12.99 -6.97 -3.85
C TYR A 407 -13.34 -5.53 -4.26
N GLY A 408 -13.47 -5.27 -5.57
CA GLY A 408 -13.84 -3.95 -6.09
C GLY A 408 -15.30 -3.56 -5.86
N ALA A 409 -16.21 -4.50 -5.58
CA ALA A 409 -17.65 -4.24 -5.49
C ALA A 409 -18.01 -3.39 -4.27
N SER A 410 -17.64 -3.85 -3.07
CA SER A 410 -17.91 -3.10 -1.82
C SER A 410 -17.25 -1.72 -1.83
N HIS A 411 -16.04 -1.62 -2.41
CA HIS A 411 -15.35 -0.35 -2.54
C HIS A 411 -16.07 0.64 -3.48
N ARG A 412 -16.57 0.16 -4.64
CA ARG A 412 -17.36 0.98 -5.56
C ARG A 412 -18.64 1.47 -4.91
N GLU A 413 -19.30 0.63 -4.12
CA GLU A 413 -20.50 1.01 -3.38
C GLU A 413 -20.24 2.09 -2.34
N TYR A 414 -19.14 1.94 -1.59
CA TYR A 414 -18.65 2.94 -0.64
C TYR A 414 -18.38 4.29 -1.33
N CYS A 415 -17.66 4.29 -2.47
CA CYS A 415 -17.40 5.51 -3.23
C CYS A 415 -18.69 6.19 -3.72
N ALA A 416 -19.65 5.41 -4.22
CA ALA A 416 -20.92 5.95 -4.69
C ALA A 416 -21.77 6.51 -3.53
N ALA A 417 -21.78 5.85 -2.37
CA ALA A 417 -22.42 6.36 -1.16
C ALA A 417 -21.75 7.67 -0.68
N GLY A 418 -20.42 7.76 -0.75
CA GLY A 418 -19.67 8.98 -0.44
C GLY A 418 -19.97 10.14 -1.39
N VAL A 419 -20.18 9.87 -2.69
CA VAL A 419 -20.60 10.87 -3.68
C VAL A 419 -22.00 11.42 -3.38
N LEU A 420 -22.94 10.54 -3.03
CA LEU A 420 -24.30 10.93 -2.61
C LEU A 420 -24.27 11.80 -1.36
N LYS A 421 -23.56 11.35 -0.32
CA LYS A 421 -23.42 12.07 0.95
C LYS A 421 -22.80 13.46 0.76
N ALA A 422 -21.90 13.61 -0.21
CA ALA A 422 -21.28 14.89 -0.54
C ALA A 422 -22.13 15.81 -1.43
N GLY A 423 -23.36 15.41 -1.79
CA GLY A 423 -24.25 16.18 -2.67
C GLY A 423 -23.74 16.33 -4.10
N LYS A 424 -22.84 15.44 -4.55
CA LYS A 424 -22.23 15.50 -5.90
C LYS A 424 -23.03 14.75 -6.96
N ALA A 425 -24.11 14.09 -6.56
CA ALA A 425 -25.09 13.40 -7.40
C ALA A 425 -26.44 13.40 -6.66
N GLY A 426 -27.55 13.54 -7.39
CA GLY A 426 -28.90 13.52 -6.84
C GLY A 426 -29.50 12.12 -6.74
N THR A 427 -29.02 11.17 -7.54
CA THR A 427 -29.47 9.77 -7.50
C THR A 427 -28.30 8.79 -7.39
N ARG A 428 -28.61 7.56 -6.95
CA ARG A 428 -27.61 6.48 -6.85
C ARG A 428 -26.95 6.18 -8.20
N LEU A 429 -27.74 6.14 -9.28
CA LEU A 429 -27.27 5.91 -10.64
C LEU A 429 -26.27 6.99 -11.10
N GLU A 430 -26.57 8.26 -10.80
CA GLU A 430 -25.66 9.37 -11.09
C GLU A 430 -24.34 9.26 -10.31
N ALA A 431 -24.43 8.83 -9.04
CA ALA A 431 -23.25 8.64 -8.20
C ALA A 431 -22.35 7.53 -8.74
N GLU A 432 -22.93 6.39 -9.12
CA GLU A 432 -22.22 5.27 -9.74
C GLU A 432 -21.59 5.67 -11.08
N ALA A 433 -22.33 6.40 -11.93
CA ALA A 433 -21.80 6.92 -13.18
C ALA A 433 -20.61 7.88 -12.97
N LEU A 434 -20.66 8.71 -11.93
CA LEU A 434 -19.56 9.61 -11.57
C LEU A 434 -18.33 8.84 -11.08
N VAL A 435 -18.52 7.83 -10.23
CA VAL A 435 -17.43 6.95 -9.74
C VAL A 435 -16.80 6.20 -10.91
N ALA A 436 -17.61 5.62 -11.80
CA ALA A 436 -17.13 4.94 -13.00
C ALA A 436 -16.35 5.87 -13.94
N ARG A 437 -16.79 7.13 -14.10
CA ARG A 437 -16.05 8.13 -14.87
C ARG A 437 -14.68 8.42 -14.26
N ARG A 438 -14.60 8.66 -12.95
CA ARG A 438 -13.33 8.89 -12.24
C ARG A 438 -12.38 7.70 -12.36
N ALA A 439 -12.91 6.47 -12.29
CA ALA A 439 -12.14 5.26 -12.48
C ALA A 439 -11.50 5.20 -13.87
N ARG A 440 -12.28 5.51 -14.93
CA ARG A 440 -11.76 5.58 -16.31
C ARG A 440 -10.69 6.65 -16.47
N GLU A 441 -10.96 7.88 -16.02
CA GLU A 441 -10.01 9.01 -16.09
C GLU A 441 -8.70 8.70 -15.34
N GLY A 442 -8.80 8.09 -14.16
CA GLY A 442 -7.65 7.65 -13.37
C GLY A 442 -6.82 6.58 -14.09
N ARG A 443 -7.48 5.56 -14.65
CA ARG A 443 -6.82 4.51 -15.44
C ARG A 443 -6.09 5.09 -16.66
N GLU A 444 -6.73 5.99 -17.40
CA GLU A 444 -6.11 6.64 -18.55
C GLU A 444 -4.89 7.48 -18.15
N GLN A 445 -4.94 8.15 -16.99
CA GLN A 445 -3.79 8.89 -16.48
C GLN A 445 -2.64 7.95 -16.12
N ALA A 446 -2.90 6.85 -15.42
CA ALA A 446 -1.90 5.85 -15.08
C ALA A 446 -1.21 5.27 -16.33
N LEU A 447 -1.97 4.95 -17.39
CA LEU A 447 -1.42 4.50 -18.67
C LEU A 447 -0.53 5.55 -19.35
N ARG A 448 -0.89 6.83 -19.25
CA ARG A 448 -0.06 7.93 -19.75
C ARG A 448 1.25 8.04 -18.97
N ASP A 449 1.18 7.96 -17.65
CA ASP A 449 2.36 8.07 -16.77
C ASP A 449 3.34 6.90 -16.97
N LEU A 450 2.83 5.71 -17.29
CA LEU A 450 3.64 4.53 -17.63
C LEU A 450 4.20 4.55 -19.07
N GLY A 451 3.90 5.57 -19.89
CA GLY A 451 4.32 5.62 -21.30
C GLY A 451 3.65 4.59 -22.21
N LEU A 452 2.68 3.82 -21.70
CA LEU A 452 1.98 2.75 -22.41
C LEU A 452 0.73 3.29 -23.13
N ARG A 453 0.91 4.10 -24.18
CA ARG A 453 -0.19 4.33 -25.13
C ARG A 453 -0.41 3.08 -25.99
N ARG A 454 -1.66 2.66 -26.16
CA ARG A 454 -2.05 1.91 -27.37
C ARG A 454 -1.64 2.73 -28.58
N ARG A 455 -0.71 2.22 -29.39
CA ARG A 455 -0.49 2.68 -30.76
C ARG A 455 -1.75 2.37 -31.56
N GLY A 456 -2.76 3.23 -31.53
CA GLY A 456 -4.02 2.93 -32.19
C GLY A 456 -5.18 3.80 -31.74
N ALA A 457 -5.05 5.12 -31.88
CA ALA A 457 -6.18 6.02 -32.08
C ALA A 457 -5.63 7.35 -32.60
N ARG A 458 -5.66 7.52 -33.92
CA ARG A 458 -5.42 8.81 -34.58
C ARG A 458 -6.52 9.76 -34.09
N ALA A 459 -6.17 10.79 -33.33
CA ALA A 459 -7.13 11.83 -32.98
C ALA A 459 -7.60 12.52 -34.27
N PRO A 460 -8.91 12.82 -34.44
CA PRO A 460 -9.35 13.64 -35.56
C PRO A 460 -8.80 15.07 -35.39
N ALA A 461 -8.48 15.71 -36.51
CA ALA A 461 -7.90 17.05 -36.58
C ALA A 461 -8.84 18.11 -36.00
N PRO A 462 -8.47 18.72 -34.85
CA PRO A 462 -8.27 20.17 -34.82
C PRO A 462 -7.04 20.60 -33.96
N ALA A 463 -6.16 19.66 -33.59
CA ALA A 463 -5.02 19.93 -32.70
C ALA A 463 -3.86 20.71 -33.37
N ALA A 464 -3.71 20.63 -34.71
CA ALA A 464 -2.61 21.28 -35.43
C ALA A 464 -2.70 22.82 -35.42
N ALA A 465 -3.93 23.37 -35.48
CA ALA A 465 -4.14 24.82 -35.41
C ALA A 465 -3.88 25.38 -33.99
N LEU A 466 -4.17 24.59 -32.95
CA LEU A 466 -3.95 24.99 -31.55
C LEU A 466 -2.45 24.97 -31.18
N GLN A 467 -1.69 24.02 -31.73
CA GLN A 467 -0.23 23.97 -31.55
C GLN A 467 0.48 25.15 -32.21
N SER A 468 0.03 25.58 -33.40
CA SER A 468 0.60 26.74 -34.10
C SER A 468 0.29 28.07 -33.40
N ALA A 469 -0.83 28.18 -32.69
CA ALA A 469 -1.16 29.38 -31.91
C ALA A 469 -0.41 29.44 -30.57
N LEU A 470 -0.15 28.28 -29.94
CA LEU A 470 0.59 28.18 -28.68
C LEU A 470 2.11 28.36 -28.87
N SER A 471 2.66 28.03 -30.04
CA SER A 471 4.08 28.26 -30.37
C SER A 471 4.39 29.73 -30.61
N ALA A 472 3.50 30.48 -31.29
CA ALA A 472 3.66 31.93 -31.50
C ALA A 472 3.53 32.76 -30.20
N GLY A 473 2.81 32.24 -29.20
CA GLY A 473 2.70 32.87 -27.87
C GLY A 473 3.88 32.56 -26.93
N ARG A 474 4.65 31.50 -27.18
CA ARG A 474 5.83 31.13 -26.36
C ARG A 474 7.06 31.96 -26.72
N THR A 475 7.27 32.25 -28.00
CA THR A 475 8.42 33.04 -28.47
C THR A 475 8.47 34.45 -27.85
N THR A 476 7.32 35.10 -27.65
CA THR A 476 7.25 36.44 -27.04
C THR A 476 7.43 36.46 -25.51
N VAL A 477 7.16 35.34 -24.83
CA VAL A 477 7.34 35.22 -23.36
C VAL A 477 8.79 34.87 -23.03
N ASP A 478 9.41 34.00 -23.81
CA ASP A 478 10.80 33.61 -23.62
C ASP A 478 11.77 34.77 -23.94
N GLU A 479 11.48 35.61 -24.95
CA GLU A 479 12.24 36.83 -25.23
C GLU A 479 12.15 37.89 -24.12
N LEU A 480 10.96 38.09 -23.53
CA LEU A 480 10.79 39.03 -22.40
C LEU A 480 11.47 38.53 -21.12
N ALA A 481 11.40 37.20 -20.88
CA ALA A 481 12.07 36.57 -19.74
C ALA A 481 13.59 36.65 -19.88
N ALA A 482 14.13 36.46 -21.09
CA ALA A 482 15.56 36.61 -21.37
C ALA A 482 16.03 38.05 -21.13
N ARG A 483 15.32 39.07 -21.65
CA ARG A 483 15.66 40.50 -21.43
C ARG A 483 15.62 40.89 -19.95
N SER A 484 14.62 40.39 -19.21
CA SER A 484 14.48 40.65 -17.77
C SER A 484 15.60 39.98 -16.96
N ALA A 485 16.04 38.78 -17.36
CA ALA A 485 17.12 38.06 -16.70
C ALA A 485 18.50 38.71 -16.94
N THR A 486 18.71 39.35 -18.09
CA THR A 486 19.93 40.11 -18.39
C THR A 486 20.00 41.40 -17.56
N ALA A 487 18.91 42.19 -17.50
CA ALA A 487 18.86 43.43 -16.73
C ALA A 487 19.10 43.22 -15.22
N VAL A 488 18.62 42.11 -14.65
CA VAL A 488 18.86 41.75 -13.23
C VAL A 488 20.32 41.34 -12.96
N ARG A 489 21.03 40.82 -13.97
CA ARG A 489 22.45 40.42 -13.85
C ARG A 489 23.41 41.61 -14.00
N GLU A 490 23.00 42.66 -14.70
CA GLU A 490 23.83 43.83 -15.00
C GLU A 490 23.68 44.97 -13.99
N ALA A 491 22.64 44.95 -13.15
CA ALA A 491 22.40 45.94 -12.10
C ALA A 491 23.52 45.95 -11.04
N ARG A 492 24.07 47.14 -10.74
CA ARG A 492 25.23 47.34 -9.85
C ARG A 492 24.88 48.06 -8.54
N SER A 493 23.64 48.50 -8.37
CA SER A 493 23.14 49.08 -7.13
C SER A 493 21.82 48.46 -6.64
N PRO A 494 21.51 48.53 -5.33
CA PRO A 494 20.26 48.00 -4.77
C PRO A 494 18.99 48.61 -5.40
N ASP A 495 19.02 49.88 -5.78
CA ASP A 495 17.88 50.59 -6.39
C ASP A 495 17.62 50.12 -7.83
N GLU A 496 18.69 49.90 -8.61
CA GLU A 496 18.60 49.28 -9.95
C GLU A 496 18.02 47.86 -9.88
N TRP A 497 18.38 47.12 -8.82
CA TRP A 497 17.87 45.77 -8.58
C TRP A 497 16.37 45.75 -8.27
N ALA A 498 15.91 46.74 -7.48
CA ALA A 498 14.50 46.91 -7.16
C ALA A 498 13.67 47.31 -8.41
N ALA A 499 14.19 48.22 -9.23
CA ALA A 499 13.56 48.64 -10.48
C ALA A 499 13.43 47.48 -11.49
N ALA A 500 14.52 46.73 -11.73
CA ALA A 500 14.53 45.60 -12.65
C ALA A 500 13.56 44.46 -12.22
N ARG A 501 13.43 44.23 -10.90
CA ARG A 501 12.44 43.26 -10.37
C ARG A 501 11.00 43.73 -10.51
N ALA A 502 10.75 45.03 -10.37
CA ALA A 502 9.42 45.59 -10.57
C ALA A 502 8.96 45.42 -12.02
N GLU A 503 9.84 45.72 -12.99
CA GLU A 503 9.59 45.56 -14.42
C GLU A 503 9.34 44.08 -14.80
N ALA A 504 10.15 43.16 -14.29
CA ALA A 504 9.99 41.72 -14.52
C ALA A 504 8.63 41.20 -13.98
N LYS A 505 8.15 41.73 -12.85
CA LYS A 505 6.84 41.39 -12.30
C LYS A 505 5.69 41.90 -13.17
N VAL A 506 5.80 43.11 -13.74
CA VAL A 506 4.80 43.65 -14.67
C VAL A 506 4.75 42.82 -15.95
N ALA A 507 5.91 42.47 -16.50
CA ALA A 507 6.04 41.58 -17.65
C ALA A 507 5.40 40.21 -17.43
N ALA A 508 5.68 39.58 -16.28
CA ALA A 508 5.12 38.27 -15.93
C ALA A 508 3.58 38.31 -15.79
N ARG A 509 3.03 39.39 -15.20
CA ARG A 509 1.58 39.59 -15.11
C ARG A 509 0.94 39.79 -16.48
N ALA A 510 1.56 40.55 -17.37
CA ALA A 510 1.07 40.74 -18.74
C ALA A 510 1.10 39.44 -19.57
N ALA A 511 2.11 38.59 -19.37
CA ALA A 511 2.19 37.26 -19.99
C ALA A 511 1.08 36.32 -19.48
N ALA A 512 0.88 36.27 -18.15
CA ALA A 512 -0.17 35.45 -17.54
C ALA A 512 -1.58 35.84 -18.01
N SER A 513 -1.86 37.15 -18.15
CA SER A 513 -3.14 37.66 -18.66
C SER A 513 -3.39 37.24 -20.13
N ARG A 514 -2.36 37.22 -20.98
CA ARG A 514 -2.47 36.79 -22.38
C ARG A 514 -2.70 35.29 -22.52
N VAL A 515 -2.04 34.47 -21.70
CA VAL A 515 -2.30 33.02 -21.64
C VAL A 515 -3.73 32.74 -21.17
N ALA A 516 -4.21 33.46 -20.16
CA ALA A 516 -5.58 33.34 -19.68
C ALA A 516 -6.62 33.76 -20.74
N ALA A 517 -6.35 34.82 -21.53
CA ALA A 517 -7.21 35.24 -22.63
C ALA A 517 -7.27 34.18 -23.75
N SER A 518 -6.13 33.61 -24.15
CA SER A 518 -6.09 32.53 -25.16
C SER A 518 -6.81 31.27 -24.69
N ALA A 519 -6.68 30.90 -23.41
CA ALA A 519 -7.39 29.76 -22.82
C ALA A 519 -8.92 29.97 -22.82
N ARG A 520 -9.40 31.19 -22.55
CA ARG A 520 -10.83 31.54 -22.63
C ARG A 520 -11.37 31.46 -24.05
N SER A 521 -10.63 31.97 -25.04
CA SER A 521 -11.03 31.87 -26.46
C SER A 521 -11.07 30.41 -26.94
N ALA A 522 -10.13 29.57 -26.52
CA ALA A 522 -10.14 28.13 -26.83
C ALA A 522 -11.32 27.38 -26.18
N ALA A 523 -11.70 27.77 -24.96
CA ALA A 523 -12.88 27.22 -24.29
C ALA A 523 -14.20 27.65 -24.98
N ALA A 524 -14.28 28.89 -25.47
CA ALA A 524 -15.42 29.39 -26.23
C ALA A 524 -15.57 28.67 -27.59
N ALA A 525 -14.46 28.46 -28.32
CA ALA A 525 -14.46 27.70 -29.57
C ALA A 525 -14.91 26.24 -29.38
N ARG A 526 -14.52 25.59 -28.28
CA ARG A 526 -14.99 24.23 -27.92
C ARG A 526 -16.48 24.17 -27.63
N ARG A 527 -17.06 25.21 -27.01
CA ARG A 527 -18.52 25.30 -26.78
C ARG A 527 -19.29 25.52 -28.08
N ALA A 528 -18.75 26.31 -29.01
CA ALA A 528 -19.37 26.55 -30.32
C ALA A 528 -19.35 25.31 -31.25
N ALA A 529 -18.37 24.42 -31.08
CA ALA A 529 -18.25 23.19 -31.89
C ALA A 529 -19.17 22.03 -31.43
N ALA A 530 -19.85 22.16 -30.29
CA ALA A 530 -20.83 21.19 -29.81
C ALA A 530 -22.24 21.58 -30.31
N LYS A 531 -22.66 21.07 -31.47
CA LYS A 531 -24.09 21.15 -31.87
C LYS A 531 -24.90 20.05 -31.16
N PRO A 532 -26.17 20.29 -30.77
CA PRO A 532 -27.06 19.24 -30.28
C PRO A 532 -27.51 18.33 -31.43
N TRP A 533 -27.66 17.05 -31.13
CA TRP A 533 -28.16 16.01 -32.02
C TRP A 533 -29.67 16.24 -32.30
N ASP A 534 -30.04 16.47 -33.55
CA ASP A 534 -31.42 16.61 -34.04
C ASP A 534 -31.98 15.21 -34.35
N SER A 535 -33.08 14.83 -33.69
CA SER A 535 -33.69 13.50 -33.74
C SER A 535 -34.71 13.30 -34.87
N THR A 536 -34.65 14.07 -35.97
CA THR A 536 -35.62 13.95 -37.06
C THR A 536 -34.99 13.72 -38.44
N ARG A 537 -34.58 12.49 -38.72
CA ARG A 537 -34.53 11.88 -40.08
C ARG A 537 -33.98 10.46 -39.99
N VAL A 538 -34.81 9.45 -40.23
CA VAL A 538 -34.64 8.41 -41.28
C VAL A 538 -35.93 7.58 -41.31
N HIS A 539 -36.65 7.66 -42.44
CA HIS A 539 -37.72 6.76 -42.82
C HIS A 539 -37.14 5.52 -43.53
N ARG A 540 -37.74 4.35 -43.21
CA ARG A 540 -38.18 3.29 -44.14
C ARG A 540 -37.11 2.42 -44.84
N VAL A 541 -36.98 1.16 -44.39
CA VAL A 541 -37.05 -0.05 -45.24
C VAL A 541 -37.70 -1.19 -44.46
N GLN A 542 -38.66 -1.85 -45.12
CA GLN A 542 -39.51 -2.98 -44.73
C GLN A 542 -38.73 -4.30 -44.56
N SER A 543 -39.03 -5.06 -43.51
CA SER A 543 -39.77 -6.35 -43.50
C SER A 543 -38.93 -7.60 -43.76
N THR A 544 -38.84 -8.46 -42.75
CA THR A 544 -39.37 -9.84 -42.78
C THR A 544 -39.13 -10.45 -41.39
N ARG A 545 -40.24 -10.72 -40.71
CA ARG A 545 -40.33 -11.63 -39.56
C ARG A 545 -40.51 -13.02 -40.14
N ASP A 546 -39.90 -14.02 -39.52
CA ASP A 546 -40.58 -15.26 -39.18
C ASP A 546 -39.82 -16.01 -38.08
N VAL A 547 -40.57 -16.91 -37.44
CA VAL A 547 -40.23 -17.87 -36.37
C VAL A 547 -40.58 -17.43 -34.94
N GLU A 548 -41.90 -17.56 -34.71
CA GLU A 548 -42.55 -18.40 -33.68
C GLU A 548 -42.08 -18.33 -32.21
N ALA A 549 -43.03 -17.87 -31.41
CA ALA A 549 -43.05 -17.92 -29.95
C ALA A 549 -43.77 -19.19 -29.47
N THR A 550 -43.22 -19.84 -28.46
CA THR A 550 -43.94 -20.75 -27.55
C THR A 550 -44.17 -20.05 -26.22
N ASP A 551 -45.44 -19.78 -25.95
CA ASP A 551 -46.18 -20.23 -24.76
C ASP A 551 -45.72 -19.75 -23.35
N ARG A 552 -46.46 -18.82 -22.74
CA ARG A 552 -47.45 -19.12 -21.68
C ARG A 552 -47.91 -17.89 -20.90
N GLU A 553 -49.21 -17.68 -20.96
CA GLU A 553 -50.06 -16.97 -20.00
C GLU A 553 -50.06 -17.66 -18.63
N THR A 554 -50.14 -16.89 -17.54
CA THR A 554 -51.37 -16.76 -16.74
C THR A 554 -51.17 -15.86 -15.51
N LYS A 555 -52.14 -14.97 -15.33
CA LYS A 555 -52.38 -14.17 -14.12
C LYS A 555 -52.96 -15.06 -13.01
N LYS A 556 -52.37 -15.00 -11.82
CA LYS A 556 -53.05 -14.73 -10.54
C LYS A 556 -52.01 -14.55 -9.42
#